data_AF-V9W6F7-F1
#
_entry.id   AF-V9W6F7-F1
#
_cell.length_a   1.000
_cell.length_b   1.000
_cell.length_c   1.000
_cell.angle_alpha   90.00
_cell.angle_beta   90.00
_cell.angle_gamma   90.00
#
_symmetry.space_group_name_H-M   'P 1'
#
loop_
_entity.id
_entity.type
_entity.pdbx_description
1 polymer ?
#
loop_
_entity_poly.entity_id
_entity_poly.type
_entity_poly.pdbx_seq_one_letter_code
_entity_poly.pdbx_strand_id
1 'polypeptide(L)' 'MPPTDPLLYRFYEILLVYGPGMKEIIHEKFGDGIMSAIDFEMDIKRVPDPKGDRVLMMLNGKFLPYKKF' A
#
# COMPACT_ATOMS: atom_id res chain seq x y z
N MET A 1 -10.21 7.46 14.90
CA MET A 1 -9.95 8.87 14.56
C MET A 1 -8.86 8.86 13.50
N PRO A 2 -8.97 9.58 12.37
CA PRO A 2 -7.89 9.61 11.39
C PRO A 2 -6.60 10.17 12.03
N PRO A 3 -5.42 9.86 11.49
CA PRO A 3 -4.17 10.42 11.98
C PRO A 3 -4.22 11.95 11.97
N THR A 4 -3.76 12.59 13.03
CA THR A 4 -3.65 14.06 13.11
C THR A 4 -2.33 14.57 12.56
N ASP A 5 -1.31 13.72 12.49
CA ASP A 5 -0.04 14.04 11.83
C ASP A 5 -0.24 14.19 10.31
N PRO A 6 0.21 15.31 9.70
CA PRO A 6 -0.04 15.56 8.28
C PRO A 6 0.53 14.50 7.33
N LEU A 7 1.70 13.93 7.63
CA LEU A 7 2.32 12.93 6.77
C LEU A 7 1.56 11.60 6.87
N LEU A 8 1.20 11.18 8.07
CA LEU A 8 0.38 9.99 8.29
C LEU A 8 -1.03 10.12 7.67
N TYR A 9 -1.60 11.32 7.70
CA TYR A 9 -2.90 11.59 7.07
C TYR A 9 -2.87 11.40 5.55
N ARG A 10 -1.75 11.74 4.88
CA ARG A 10 -1.63 11.49 3.43
C ARG A 10 -1.67 10.01 3.07
N PHE A 11 -1.07 9.14 3.87
CA PHE A 11 -1.18 7.69 3.64
C PHE A 11 -2.62 7.19 3.85
N TYR A 12 -3.33 7.74 4.83
CA TYR A 12 -4.75 7.45 5.02
C TYR A 12 -5.59 7.89 3.80
N GLU A 13 -5.37 9.09 3.26
CA GLU A 13 -6.04 9.57 2.04
C GLU A 13 -5.72 8.73 0.80
N ILE A 14 -4.46 8.31 0.63
CA ILE A 14 -4.07 7.41 -0.48
C ILE A 14 -4.91 6.13 -0.44
N LEU A 15 -5.10 5.53 0.73
CA LEU A 15 -5.95 4.34 0.88
C LEU A 15 -7.43 4.64 0.58
N LEU A 16 -7.94 5.81 0.95
CA LEU A 16 -9.33 6.18 0.62
C LEU A 16 -9.55 6.38 -0.88
N VAL A 17 -8.59 6.99 -1.56
CA VAL A 17 -8.69 7.30 -3.00
C VAL A 17 -8.36 6.09 -3.87
N TYR A 18 -7.26 5.40 -3.59
CA TYR A 18 -6.73 4.32 -4.44
C TYR A 18 -7.01 2.92 -3.91
N GLY A 19 -7.39 2.77 -2.64
CA GLY A 19 -7.61 1.46 -2.01
C GLY A 19 -8.54 0.53 -2.80
N PRO A 20 -9.71 0.99 -3.29
CA PRO A 20 -10.57 0.16 -4.13
C PRO A 20 -9.89 -0.30 -5.41
N GLY A 21 -9.21 0.59 -6.13
CA GLY A 21 -8.48 0.23 -7.35
C GLY A 21 -7.32 -0.73 -7.10
N MET A 22 -6.56 -0.51 -6.02
CA MET A 22 -5.48 -1.41 -5.60
C MET A 22 -6.03 -2.81 -5.29
N LYS A 23 -7.15 -2.89 -4.56
CA LYS A 23 -7.80 -4.17 -4.23
C LYS A 23 -8.18 -4.94 -5.49
N GLU A 24 -8.85 -4.29 -6.44
CA GLU A 24 -9.27 -4.95 -7.69
C GLU A 24 -8.06 -5.45 -8.49
N ILE A 25 -6.99 -4.65 -8.60
CA ILE A 25 -5.75 -5.07 -9.29
C ILE A 25 -5.10 -6.27 -8.60
N ILE A 26 -5.07 -6.29 -7.27
CA ILE A 26 -4.54 -7.44 -6.51
C ILE A 26 -5.41 -8.67 -6.75
N HIS A 27 -6.73 -8.54 -6.71
CA HIS A 27 -7.66 -9.65 -6.95
C HIS A 27 -7.60 -10.17 -8.38
N GLU A 28 -7.41 -9.30 -9.38
CA GLU A 28 -7.20 -9.70 -10.78
C GLU A 28 -5.90 -10.50 -10.96
N LYS A 29 -4.81 -10.08 -10.29
CA LYS A 29 -3.48 -10.69 -10.47
C LYS A 29 -3.22 -11.92 -9.61
N PHE A 30 -3.77 -11.97 -8.40
CA PHE A 30 -3.44 -12.98 -7.39
C PHE A 30 -4.65 -13.81 -6.94
N GLY A 31 -5.87 -13.39 -7.28
CA GLY A 31 -7.12 -14.00 -6.82
C GLY A 31 -7.63 -13.44 -5.49
N ASP A 32 -8.66 -14.08 -4.94
CA ASP A 32 -9.31 -13.64 -3.71
C ASP A 32 -8.44 -13.93 -2.47
N GLY A 33 -8.04 -12.86 -1.79
CA GLY A 33 -7.09 -12.91 -0.69
C GLY A 33 -6.61 -11.52 -0.27
N ILE A 34 -5.54 -11.49 0.53
CA ILE A 34 -4.93 -10.26 1.06
C ILE A 34 -3.41 -10.27 0.93
N MET A 35 -2.84 -9.06 0.89
CA MET A 35 -1.42 -8.85 1.17
C MET A 35 -1.22 -8.86 2.69
N SER A 36 -0.35 -9.74 3.20
CA SER A 36 0.01 -9.79 4.62
C SER A 36 0.68 -8.49 5.06
N ALA A 37 0.38 -8.04 6.28
CA ALA A 37 1.12 -6.99 6.98
C ALA A 37 2.02 -7.55 8.11
N ILE A 38 2.15 -8.88 8.21
CA ILE A 38 3.00 -9.57 9.19
C ILE A 38 4.23 -10.17 8.50
N ASP A 39 3.99 -10.96 7.45
CA ASP A 39 5.02 -11.45 6.54
C ASP A 39 5.19 -10.40 5.44
N PHE A 40 5.87 -9.33 5.83
CA PHE A 40 5.86 -8.05 5.14
C PHE A 40 7.17 -7.29 5.33
N GLU A 41 7.67 -6.70 4.24
CA GLU A 41 8.82 -5.82 4.22
C GLU A 41 8.46 -4.47 3.57
N MET A 42 9.06 -3.39 4.07
CA MET A 42 8.91 -2.05 3.51
C MET A 42 10.26 -1.37 3.38
N ASP A 43 10.44 -0.66 2.27
CA ASP A 43 11.61 0.19 2.01
C ASP A 43 11.16 1.59 1.60
N ILE A 44 11.90 2.60 2.05
CA ILE A 44 11.63 4.00 1.76
C ILE A 44 12.91 4.64 1.23
N LYS A 45 12.84 5.14 0.00
CA LYS A 45 13.96 5.77 -0.70
C LYS A 45 13.61 7.20 -1.11
N ARG A 46 14.63 8.06 -1.06
CA ARG A 46 14.57 9.38 -1.68
C ARG A 46 14.91 9.26 -3.17
N VAL A 47 14.10 9.86 -4.01
CA VAL A 47 14.36 9.97 -5.45
C VAL A 47 14.52 11.44 -5.80
N PRO A 48 15.72 11.88 -6.23
CA PRO A 48 15.93 13.26 -6.67
C PRO A 48 15.02 13.60 -7.86
N ASP A 49 14.38 14.76 -7.82
CA ASP A 49 13.52 15.24 -8.91
C ASP A 49 13.71 16.77 -9.09
N PRO A 50 13.80 17.28 -10.34
CA PRO A 50 14.00 18.71 -10.60
C PRO A 50 12.96 19.64 -9.95
N LYS A 51 11.78 19.13 -9.60
CA LYS A 51 10.69 19.90 -8.95
C LYS A 51 10.61 19.69 -7.43
N GLY A 52 11.58 18.97 -6.86
CA GLY A 52 11.64 18.63 -5.45
C GLY A 52 11.60 17.12 -5.24
N ASP A 53 12.50 16.63 -4.38
CA ASP A 53 12.70 15.21 -4.12
C ASP A 53 11.39 14.46 -3.81
N ARG A 54 11.32 13.22 -4.29
CA ARG A 54 10.17 12.34 -4.11
C ARG A 54 10.46 11.28 -3.07
N VAL A 55 9.41 10.86 -2.36
CA VAL A 55 9.44 9.70 -1.47
C VAL A 55 8.95 8.49 -2.27
N LEU A 56 9.83 7.53 -2.51
CA LEU A 56 9.49 6.24 -3.10
C LEU A 56 9.31 5.22 -1.97
N MET A 57 8.14 4.61 -1.89
CA MET A 57 7.82 3.58 -0.92
C MET A 57 7.55 2.26 -1.64
N MET A 58 8.20 1.20 -1.18
CA MET A 58 7.93 -0.16 -1.61
C MET A 58 7.25 -0.92 -0.48
N LEU A 59 6.10 -1.52 -0.77
CA LEU A 59 5.32 -2.35 0.15
C LEU A 59 5.33 -3.78 -0.40
N ASN A 60 5.97 -4.70 0.30
CA ASN A 60 6.14 -6.08 -0.16
C ASN A 60 5.58 -7.04 0.88
N GLY A 61 4.34 -7.49 0.69
CA GLY A 61 3.70 -8.46 1.58
C GLY A 61 3.40 -9.78 0.89
N LYS A 62 3.56 -10.87 1.62
CA LYS A 62 3.15 -12.20 1.15
C LYS A 62 1.65 -12.23 0.87
N PHE A 63 1.27 -12.77 -0.29
CA PHE A 63 -0.13 -12.98 -0.61
C PHE A 63 -0.71 -14.18 0.15
N LEU A 64 -1.89 -14.00 0.75
CA LEU A 64 -2.62 -15.00 1.53
C LEU A 64 -4.00 -15.23 0.89
N PRO A 65 -4.21 -16.34 0.16
CA PRO A 65 -5.51 -16.65 -0.43
C PRO A 65 -6.52 -17.03 0.65
N TYR A 66 -7.79 -16.64 0.45
CA TYR A 66 -8.85 -17.09 1.33
C TYR A 66 -9.20 -18.56 1.08
N LYS A 67 -9.45 -19.31 2.15
CA LYS A 67 -9.94 -20.69 2.04
C LYS A 67 -11.42 -20.68 1.71
N LYS A 68 -11.81 -21.38 0.65
CA LYS A 68 -13.21 -21.78 0.41
C LYS A 68 -13.47 -23.01 1.28
N PHE A 69 -14.31 -22.85 2.30
CA PHE A 69 -14.77 -23.94 3.15
C PHE A 69 -16.00 -24.61 2.53
#